data_AF-A0A354P645-F1
#
_entry.id   AF-A0A354P645-F1
#
_cell.length_a   1.000
_cell.length_b   1.000
_cell.length_c   1.000
_cell.angle_alpha   90.00
_cell.angle_beta   90.00
_cell.angle_gamma   90.00
#
_symmetry.space_group_name_H-M   'P 1'
#
loop_
_entity.id
_entity.type
_entity.pdbx_description
1 polymer ?
#
loop_
_entity_poly.entity_id
_entity_poly.type
_entity_poly.pdbx_seq_one_letter_code
_entity_poly.pdbx_strand_id
1 'polypeptide(L)'
;MGRMGDGFWLDPKSGQHWKVTTHDAWILNGENALLVGISASEHERLTSLNPVRDVDEIRLAGIRVGLVRIRSYHNRISVQFAAPRQHVSEALSSTFSLLDGIEAYKDTPIDIDNLETGESERISLRELGLSLENPSLMANHSASSSVFPTS
;
A
#
# COMPACT_ATOMS: atom_id res chain seq x y z
N MET A 1 0.52 -21.14 -4.48
CA MET A 1 -0.52 -20.47 -3.69
C MET A 1 0.15 -19.69 -2.57
N GLY A 2 0.01 -18.37 -2.53
CA GLY A 2 0.52 -17.56 -1.40
C GLY A 2 -0.23 -17.93 -0.11
N ARG A 3 0.46 -17.97 1.03
CA ARG A 3 -0.20 -18.24 2.31
C ARG A 3 -1.01 -17.00 2.69
N MET A 4 -2.20 -17.19 3.26
CA MET A 4 -2.99 -16.07 3.79
C MET A 4 -2.13 -15.24 4.75
N GLY A 5 -2.06 -13.92 4.53
CA GLY A 5 -1.22 -13.01 5.30
C GLY A 5 0.07 -12.59 4.61
N ASP A 6 0.50 -13.30 3.55
CA ASP A 6 1.61 -12.86 2.73
C ASP A 6 1.28 -11.52 2.04
N GLY A 7 2.31 -10.70 1.87
CA GLY A 7 2.21 -9.41 1.23
C GLY A 7 3.57 -8.91 0.79
N PHE A 8 3.61 -7.65 0.44
CA PHE A 8 4.82 -6.97 0.00
C PHE A 8 4.95 -5.63 0.71
N TRP A 9 6.19 -5.25 0.97
CA TRP A 9 6.59 -3.85 0.98
C TRP A 9 7.13 -3.52 -0.41
N LEU A 10 6.69 -2.41 -0.99
CA LEU A 10 7.11 -1.92 -2.30
C LEU A 10 7.64 -0.49 -2.15
N ASP A 11 8.85 -0.23 -2.61
CA ASP A 11 9.34 1.12 -2.82
C ASP A 11 8.91 1.58 -4.24
N PRO A 12 7.96 2.53 -4.34
CA PRO A 12 7.44 2.94 -5.63
C PRO A 12 8.46 3.71 -6.49
N LYS A 13 9.51 4.28 -5.88
CA LYS A 13 10.54 5.08 -6.58
C LYS A 13 11.53 4.20 -7.33
N SER A 14 11.93 3.09 -6.71
CA SER A 14 12.90 2.15 -7.27
C SER A 14 12.25 0.94 -7.95
N GLY A 15 10.97 0.67 -7.66
CA GLY A 15 10.28 -0.57 -8.04
C GLY A 15 10.73 -1.80 -7.23
N GLN A 16 11.65 -1.61 -6.27
CA GLN A 16 12.11 -2.68 -5.40
C GLN A 16 10.97 -3.13 -4.47
N HIS A 17 10.84 -4.43 -4.28
CA HIS A 17 9.84 -4.99 -3.38
C HIS A 17 10.40 -6.14 -2.56
N TRP A 18 9.85 -6.30 -1.37
CA TRP A 18 10.20 -7.35 -0.42
C TRP A 18 8.95 -8.13 -0.07
N LYS A 19 8.98 -9.44 -0.35
CA LYS A 19 7.92 -10.34 0.06
C LYS A 19 7.99 -10.56 1.57
N VAL A 20 6.88 -10.38 2.26
CA VAL A 20 6.79 -10.46 3.71
C VAL A 20 5.58 -11.29 4.15
N THR A 21 5.71 -12.00 5.27
CA THR A 21 4.57 -12.64 5.93
C THR A 21 3.95 -11.72 6.98
N THR A 22 4.77 -10.87 7.62
CA THR A 22 4.34 -9.93 8.65
C THR A 22 5.00 -8.58 8.40
N HIS A 23 4.21 -7.60 7.92
CA HIS A 23 4.71 -6.27 7.57
C HIS A 23 5.39 -5.54 8.72
N ASP A 24 4.78 -5.59 9.91
CA ASP A 24 5.27 -4.95 11.13
C ASP A 24 6.59 -5.59 11.62
N ALA A 25 6.66 -6.91 11.73
CA ALA A 25 7.91 -7.59 12.08
C ALA A 25 9.06 -7.31 11.10
N TRP A 26 8.76 -7.11 9.81
CA TRP A 26 9.77 -6.73 8.82
C TRP A 26 10.33 -5.33 9.08
N ILE A 27 9.49 -4.36 9.46
CA ILE A 27 9.90 -2.99 9.84
C ILE A 27 10.69 -2.98 11.16
N LEU A 28 10.35 -3.86 12.10
CA LEU A 28 11.08 -3.99 13.37
C LEU A 28 12.47 -4.59 13.21
N ASN A 29 12.82 -5.19 12.07
CA ASN A 29 14.19 -5.58 11.78
C ASN A 29 15.04 -4.34 11.43
N GLY A 30 16.14 -4.14 12.17
CA GLY A 30 16.98 -2.93 12.03
C GLY A 30 17.65 -2.77 10.66
N GLU A 31 18.07 -3.87 10.02
CA GLU A 31 18.68 -3.80 8.69
C GLU A 31 17.66 -3.34 7.63
N ASN A 32 16.44 -3.88 7.70
CA ASN A 32 15.34 -3.49 6.82
C ASN A 32 14.89 -2.05 7.06
N ALA A 33 14.80 -1.63 8.33
CA ALA A 33 14.44 -0.26 8.69
C ALA A 33 15.43 0.75 8.11
N LEU A 34 16.73 0.50 8.28
CA LEU A 34 17.80 1.34 7.72
C LEU A 34 17.78 1.33 6.19
N LEU A 35 17.55 0.16 5.57
CA LEU A 35 17.45 0.01 4.12
C LEU A 35 16.41 0.94 3.50
N VAL A 36 15.26 1.12 4.16
CA VAL A 36 14.15 1.97 3.68
C VAL A 36 14.18 3.39 4.25
N GLY A 37 15.26 3.77 4.93
CA GLY A 37 15.46 5.13 5.43
C GLY A 37 14.78 5.46 6.76
N ILE A 38 14.33 4.47 7.53
CA ILE A 38 13.92 4.70 8.92
C ILE A 38 15.17 4.96 9.76
N SER A 39 15.23 6.14 10.39
CA SER A 39 16.35 6.52 11.25
C SER A 39 16.52 5.57 12.44
N ALA A 40 17.76 5.42 12.94
CA ALA A 40 18.03 4.57 14.09
C ALA A 40 17.21 4.96 15.34
N SER A 41 17.02 6.26 15.59
CA SER A 41 16.21 6.73 16.72
C SER A 41 14.72 6.41 16.58
N GLU A 42 14.18 6.50 15.36
CA GLU A 42 12.80 6.08 15.09
C GLU A 42 12.66 4.56 15.21
N HIS A 43 13.64 3.79 14.72
CA HIS A 43 13.63 2.33 14.86
C HIS A 43 13.69 1.89 16.34
N GLU A 44 14.54 2.53 17.15
CA GLU A 44 14.58 2.32 18.60
C GLU A 44 13.23 2.63 19.26
N ARG A 45 12.59 3.74 18.87
CA ARG A 45 11.24 4.08 19.32
C ARG A 45 10.23 2.99 18.94
N LEU A 46 10.22 2.52 17.70
CA LEU A 46 9.30 1.49 17.21
C LEU A 46 9.48 0.15 17.92
N THR A 47 10.72 -0.24 18.22
CA THR A 47 11.01 -1.49 18.95
C THR A 47 10.62 -1.45 20.43
N SER A 48 10.42 -0.25 20.99
CA SER A 48 9.89 -0.07 22.35
C SER A 48 8.35 -0.21 22.45
N LEU A 49 7.64 -0.18 21.32
CA LEU A 49 6.18 -0.32 21.27
C LEU A 49 5.73 -1.75 21.57
N ASN A 50 4.46 -1.91 21.97
CA ASN A 50 3.87 -3.23 22.12
C ASN A 50 3.49 -3.79 20.75
N PRO A 51 4.17 -4.83 20.22
CA PRO A 51 3.98 -5.30 18.85
C PRO A 51 2.63 -6.01 18.64
N VAL A 52 1.81 -6.19 19.67
CA VAL A 52 0.45 -6.73 19.57
C VAL A 52 -0.61 -5.63 19.56
N ARG A 53 -0.36 -4.53 20.28
CA ARG A 53 -1.33 -3.42 20.41
C ARG A 53 -1.07 -2.28 19.42
N ASP A 54 0.20 -2.03 19.11
CA ASP A 54 0.65 -0.85 18.37
C ASP A 54 1.06 -1.20 16.92
N VAL A 55 0.52 -2.30 16.42
CA VAL A 55 0.82 -2.88 15.10
C VAL A 55 0.63 -1.86 13.97
N ASP A 56 -0.42 -1.05 14.05
CA ASP A 56 -0.73 -0.08 13.01
C ASP A 56 0.27 1.08 13.02
N GLU A 57 0.77 1.47 14.18
CA GLU A 57 1.81 2.50 14.29
C GLU A 57 3.11 2.04 13.62
N ILE A 58 3.50 0.79 13.82
CA ILE A 58 4.69 0.20 13.18
C ILE A 58 4.53 0.16 11.66
N ARG A 59 3.34 -0.22 11.16
CA ARG A 59 3.06 -0.24 9.72
C ARG A 59 3.04 1.15 9.11
N LEU A 60 2.47 2.11 9.83
CA LEU A 60 2.44 3.51 9.41
C LEU A 60 3.84 4.10 9.30
N ALA A 61 4.80 3.66 10.13
CA ALA A 61 6.19 4.10 9.97
C ALA A 61 6.78 3.71 8.60
N GLY A 62 6.54 2.48 8.14
CA GLY A 62 6.93 2.04 6.80
C GLY A 62 6.26 2.86 5.69
N ILE A 63 4.97 3.14 5.83
CA ILE A 63 4.22 3.96 4.86
C ILE A 63 4.74 5.41 4.84
N ARG A 64 5.05 5.99 6.01
CA ARG A 64 5.55 7.37 6.14
C ARG A 64 6.91 7.60 5.49
N VAL A 65 7.75 6.56 5.40
CA VAL A 65 9.02 6.63 4.65
C VAL A 65 8.84 6.41 3.14
N GLY A 66 7.59 6.28 2.67
CA GLY A 66 7.23 6.23 1.26
C GLY A 66 7.01 4.82 0.71
N LEU A 67 6.95 3.79 1.56
CA LEU A 67 6.63 2.44 1.08
C LEU A 67 5.14 2.28 0.82
N VAL A 68 4.83 1.46 -0.19
CA VAL A 68 3.49 0.93 -0.43
C VAL A 68 3.39 -0.43 0.28
N ARG A 69 2.38 -0.55 1.14
CA ARG A 69 2.01 -1.79 1.79
C ARG A 69 1.01 -2.55 0.94
N ILE A 70 1.35 -3.75 0.50
CA ILE A 70 0.44 -4.64 -0.23
C ILE A 70 0.17 -5.87 0.60
N ARG A 71 -1.09 -6.24 0.82
CA ARG A 71 -1.48 -7.43 1.57
C ARG A 71 -2.52 -8.24 0.83
N SER A 72 -2.26 -9.54 0.70
CA SER A 72 -3.20 -10.48 0.12
C SER A 72 -4.12 -11.05 1.20
N TYR A 73 -5.43 -10.98 0.93
CA TYR A 73 -6.48 -11.67 1.65
C TYR A 73 -7.11 -12.72 0.74
N HIS A 74 -7.99 -13.56 1.29
CA HIS A 74 -8.60 -14.66 0.53
C HIS A 74 -9.40 -14.18 -0.71
N ASN A 75 -10.02 -13.00 -0.64
CA ASN A 75 -10.93 -12.49 -1.68
C ASN A 75 -10.58 -11.08 -2.19
N ARG A 76 -9.43 -10.53 -1.78
CA ARG A 76 -9.01 -9.17 -2.15
C ARG A 76 -7.53 -8.94 -1.89
N ILE A 77 -7.00 -7.90 -2.50
CA ILE A 77 -5.68 -7.32 -2.19
C ILE A 77 -5.95 -5.95 -1.56
N SER A 78 -5.26 -5.64 -0.46
CA SER A 78 -5.25 -4.28 0.11
C SER A 78 -3.92 -3.63 -0.23
N VAL A 79 -3.99 -2.41 -0.75
CA VAL A 79 -2.85 -1.57 -1.09
C VAL A 79 -2.98 -0.28 -0.28
N GLN A 80 -1.98 0.02 0.54
CA GLN A 80 -2.00 1.20 1.39
C GLN A 80 -0.70 1.98 1.23
N PHE A 81 -0.80 3.28 1.03
CA PHE A 81 0.34 4.18 0.93
C PHE A 81 -0.05 5.57 1.44
N ALA A 82 0.93 6.47 1.57
CA ALA A 82 0.70 7.88 1.89
C ALA A 82 1.49 8.71 0.90
N ALA A 83 0.80 9.35 -0.05
CA ALA A 83 1.43 10.19 -1.06
C ALA A 83 0.51 11.37 -1.41
N PRO A 84 1.07 12.59 -1.59
CA PRO A 84 0.28 13.70 -2.10
C PRO A 84 -0.14 13.40 -3.54
N ARG A 85 -1.22 14.06 -4.01
CA ARG A 85 -1.87 13.76 -5.30
C ARG A 85 -0.91 13.66 -6.50
N GLN A 86 0.14 14.47 -6.54
CA GLN A 86 1.15 14.46 -7.61
C GLN A 86 2.04 13.20 -7.66
N HIS A 87 2.11 12.41 -6.59
CA HIS A 87 2.89 11.17 -6.49
C HIS A 87 2.01 9.91 -6.47
N VAL A 88 0.67 10.06 -6.51
CA VAL A 88 -0.26 8.92 -6.51
C VAL A 88 -0.03 8.03 -7.74
N SER A 89 0.15 8.63 -8.93
CA SER A 89 0.36 7.86 -10.16
C SER A 89 1.61 6.99 -10.11
N GLU A 90 2.68 7.46 -9.44
CA GLU A 90 3.92 6.70 -9.23
C GLU A 90 3.67 5.46 -8.36
N ALA A 91 2.99 5.64 -7.21
CA ALA A 91 2.63 4.54 -6.32
C ALA A 91 1.72 3.51 -7.01
N LEU A 92 0.71 3.97 -7.75
CA LEU A 92 -0.22 3.11 -8.48
C LEU A 92 0.45 2.37 -9.64
N SER A 93 1.34 3.03 -10.39
CA SER A 93 2.07 2.41 -11.51
C SER A 93 2.97 1.29 -11.02
N SER A 94 3.78 1.55 -9.98
CA SER A 94 4.66 0.53 -9.41
C SER A 94 3.87 -0.62 -8.77
N THR A 95 2.73 -0.32 -8.15
CA THR A 95 1.81 -1.35 -7.65
C THR A 95 1.26 -2.21 -8.77
N PHE A 96 0.76 -1.59 -9.85
CA PHE A 96 0.26 -2.29 -11.02
C PHE A 96 1.33 -3.20 -11.63
N SER A 97 2.54 -2.68 -11.88
CA SER A 97 3.64 -3.48 -12.44
C SER A 97 3.98 -4.71 -11.58
N LEU A 98 3.97 -4.58 -10.24
CA LEU A 98 4.20 -5.70 -9.35
C LEU A 98 3.05 -6.72 -9.40
N LEU A 99 1.80 -6.26 -9.28
CA LEU A 99 0.63 -7.15 -9.23
C LEU A 99 0.36 -7.83 -10.58
N ASP A 100 0.63 -7.15 -11.69
CA ASP A 100 0.48 -7.68 -13.05
C ASP A 100 1.46 -8.83 -13.33
N GLY A 101 2.60 -8.86 -12.64
CA GLY A 101 3.54 -9.99 -12.68
C GLY A 101 3.09 -11.23 -11.91
N ILE A 102 1.98 -11.17 -11.17
CA ILE A 102 1.52 -12.26 -10.29
C ILE A 102 0.20 -12.82 -10.80
N GLU A 103 0.25 -13.97 -11.47
CA GLU A 103 -0.91 -14.61 -12.12
C GLU A 103 -2.12 -14.77 -11.17
N ALA A 104 -1.87 -15.13 -9.91
CA ALA A 104 -2.92 -15.33 -8.91
C ALA A 104 -3.72 -14.06 -8.58
N TYR A 105 -3.25 -12.87 -8.97
CA TYR A 105 -3.84 -11.59 -8.62
C TYR A 105 -4.62 -10.92 -9.75
N LYS A 106 -4.58 -11.47 -10.98
CA LYS A 106 -5.20 -10.88 -12.17
C LYS A 106 -6.69 -10.57 -12.01
N ASP A 107 -7.43 -11.49 -11.39
CA ASP A 107 -8.87 -11.38 -11.18
C ASP A 107 -9.24 -10.98 -9.74
N THR A 108 -8.25 -10.64 -8.90
CA THR A 108 -8.52 -10.32 -7.49
C THR A 108 -8.84 -8.83 -7.35
N PRO A 109 -9.96 -8.45 -6.72
CA PRO A 109 -10.26 -7.04 -6.43
C PRO A 109 -9.19 -6.40 -5.55
N ILE A 110 -8.86 -5.14 -5.85
CA ILE A 110 -7.86 -4.36 -5.13
C ILE A 110 -8.57 -3.22 -4.40
N ASP A 111 -8.43 -3.19 -3.08
CA ASP A 111 -8.81 -2.06 -2.23
C ASP A 111 -7.57 -1.18 -2.07
N ILE A 112 -7.64 0.06 -2.54
CA ILE A 112 -6.54 1.03 -2.55
C ILE A 112 -6.89 2.15 -1.57
N ASP A 113 -6.00 2.39 -0.60
CA ASP A 113 -6.11 3.47 0.38
C ASP A 113 -4.91 4.41 0.30
N ASN A 114 -5.17 5.70 0.03
CA ASN A 114 -4.19 6.75 0.22
C ASN A 114 -4.40 7.45 1.57
N LEU A 115 -3.59 7.09 2.55
CA LEU A 115 -3.69 7.58 3.92
C LEU A 115 -3.35 9.07 4.06
N GLU A 116 -2.64 9.66 3.09
CA GLU A 116 -2.34 11.10 3.07
C GLU A 116 -3.58 11.92 2.71
N THR A 117 -4.34 11.50 1.69
CA THR A 117 -5.52 12.22 1.20
C THR A 117 -6.83 11.73 1.82
N GLY A 118 -6.83 10.55 2.45
CA GLY A 118 -8.04 9.88 2.93
C GLY A 118 -8.90 9.28 1.81
N GLU A 119 -8.38 9.24 0.58
CA GLU A 119 -9.09 8.67 -0.57
C GLU A 119 -8.95 7.14 -0.56
N SER A 120 -10.07 6.46 -0.79
CA SER A 120 -10.13 5.01 -0.94
C SER A 120 -10.92 4.64 -2.19
N GLU A 121 -10.45 3.63 -2.91
CA GLU A 121 -11.10 3.11 -4.11
C GLU A 121 -11.00 1.58 -4.14
N ARG A 122 -12.03 0.94 -4.69
CA ARG A 122 -11.99 -0.49 -5.01
C ARG A 122 -12.04 -0.68 -6.51
N ILE A 123 -11.02 -1.33 -7.06
CA ILE A 123 -10.79 -1.44 -8.50
C ILE A 123 -10.24 -2.83 -8.85
N SER A 124 -10.47 -3.32 -10.07
CA SER A 124 -9.77 -4.50 -10.58
C SER A 124 -8.38 -4.13 -11.11
N LEU A 125 -7.47 -5.11 -11.18
CA LEU A 125 -6.14 -4.88 -11.76
C LEU A 125 -6.22 -4.39 -13.22
N ARG A 126 -7.19 -4.90 -13.98
CA ARG A 126 -7.43 -4.46 -15.36
C ARG A 126 -7.86 -3.00 -15.44
N GLU A 127 -8.82 -2.59 -14.63
CA GLU A 127 -9.29 -1.20 -14.59
C GLU A 127 -8.18 -0.25 -14.14
N LEU A 128 -7.35 -0.66 -13.18
CA LEU A 128 -6.16 0.08 -12.76
C LEU A 128 -5.16 0.26 -13.93
N GLY A 129 -4.91 -0.79 -14.71
CA GLY A 129 -4.06 -0.68 -15.91
C GLY A 129 -4.62 0.34 -16.91
N LEU A 130 -5.91 0.27 -17.21
CA LEU A 130 -6.58 1.20 -18.13
C LEU A 130 -6.56 2.65 -17.64
N SER A 131 -6.68 2.87 -16.33
CA SER A 131 -6.67 4.20 -15.72
C SER A 131 -5.28 4.83 -15.74
N LEU A 132 -4.22 4.01 -15.68
CA LEU A 132 -2.83 4.45 -15.81
C LEU A 132 -2.46 4.79 -17.26
N GLU A 133 -3.00 4.08 -18.23
CA GLU A 133 -2.85 4.39 -19.66
C GLU A 133 -3.61 5.67 -20.07
N ASN A 134 -4.73 5.98 -19.39
CA ASN A 134 -5.60 7.11 -19.67
C ASN A 134 -5.92 7.92 -18.40
N PRO A 135 -5.02 8.80 -17.93
CA PRO A 135 -5.14 9.50 -16.65
C PRO A 135 -6.41 10.36 -16.51
N SER A 136 -7.00 10.77 -17.63
CA SER A 136 -8.25 11.54 -17.69
C SER A 136 -9.49 10.77 -17.18
N LEU A 137 -9.42 9.43 -17.04
CA LEU A 137 -10.51 8.62 -16.50
C LEU A 137 -10.56 8.63 -14.96
N MET A 138 -9.43 8.84 -14.26
CA MET A 138 -9.41 8.85 -12.79
C MET A 138 -10.06 10.11 -12.19
N ALA A 139 -10.12 11.21 -12.94
CA ALA A 139 -10.73 12.46 -12.48
C ALA A 139 -12.26 12.36 -12.26
N ASN A 140 -12.93 11.36 -12.84
CA ASN A 140 -14.39 11.23 -12.79
C ASN A 140 -14.90 10.26 -11.69
N HIS A 141 -14.03 9.43 -11.09
CA HIS A 141 -14.45 8.48 -10.05
C HIS A 141 -14.49 9.11 -8.64
N SER A 142 -13.82 10.25 -8.42
CA SER A 142 -13.84 10.98 -7.15
C SER A 142 -15.11 11.81 -6.90
N ALA A 143 -16.03 11.90 -7.88
CA ALA A 143 -17.21 12.76 -7.80
C ALA A 143 -18.50 12.07 -7.31
N SER A 144 -18.51 10.75 -7.12
CA SER A 144 -19.75 9.99 -6.84
C SER A 144 -19.99 9.62 -5.36
N SER A 145 -19.15 10.09 -4.43
CA SER A 145 -19.29 9.79 -2.99
C SER A 145 -19.68 11.01 -2.17
N SER A 146 -20.77 11.70 -2.53
CA SER A 146 -21.36 12.73 -1.66
C SER A 146 -22.88 12.80 -1.81
N VAL A 147 -23.60 11.85 -1.20
CA VAL A 147 -24.99 12.04 -0.81
C VAL A 147 -25.23 11.36 0.53
N PHE A 148 -25.01 12.09 1.63
CA PHE A 148 -25.69 11.80 2.89
C PHE A 148 -26.91 12.73 2.97
N PRO A 149 -28.15 12.22 3.06
CA PRO A 149 -29.30 13.05 3.34
C PRO A 149 -29.29 13.41 4.83
N THR A 150 -29.16 14.69 5.14
CA THR A 150 -29.45 15.20 6.47
C THR A 150 -30.95 15.15 6.71
N SER A 151 -31.36 14.63 7.87
CA SER A 151 -32.68 14.80 8.46
C SER A 151 -32.52 15.48 9.81
#